data_AF-A0A8K0GGF3-F1
#
_entry.id   AF-A0A8K0GGF3-F1
#
_cell.length_a   1.000
_cell.length_b   1.000
_cell.length_c   1.000
_cell.angle_alpha   90.00
_cell.angle_beta   90.00
_cell.angle_gamma   90.00
#
_symmetry.space_group_name_H-M   'P 1'
#
loop_
_entity.id
_entity.type
_entity.pdbx_description
1 polymer ?
#
loop_
_entity_poly.entity_id
_entity_poly.type
_entity_poly.pdbx_seq_one_letter_code
_entity_poly.pdbx_strand_id
1 'polypeptide(L)'
;NNRTQSFTLSGNTNNAVQAMVGSVGNANFCQADFLVIPMAMNVGRPVTGPSSTVDRICGGTLAADVTLNPTTIRSNVKPFRIWFHTDNVENPVDIMNRGFCLNYVQQPCTNSIA
;
A
#
# COMPACT_ATOMS: atom_id res chain seq x y z
N ASN A 1 17.76 10.71 -7.10
CA ASN A 1 16.62 9.78 -6.93
C ASN A 1 15.33 10.58 -6.74
N ASN A 2 14.55 10.74 -7.81
CA ASN A 2 13.32 11.53 -7.79
C ASN A 2 12.23 10.73 -7.03
N ARG A 3 11.88 11.16 -5.81
CA ARG A 3 10.99 10.40 -4.88
C ARG A 3 9.52 10.45 -5.25
N THR A 4 9.15 11.24 -6.26
CA THR A 4 7.77 11.49 -6.70
C THR A 4 7.08 10.28 -7.33
N GLN A 5 7.82 9.20 -7.61
CA GLN A 5 7.30 7.91 -8.12
C GLN A 5 7.92 6.73 -7.37
N SER A 6 8.05 6.86 -6.04
CA SER A 6 8.64 5.83 -5.19
C SER A 6 7.72 4.64 -4.89
N PHE A 7 6.45 4.69 -5.32
CA PHE A 7 5.50 3.59 -5.21
C PHE A 7 4.55 3.61 -6.41
N THR A 8 4.71 2.67 -7.33
CA THR A 8 3.95 2.53 -8.58
C THR A 8 3.84 1.05 -8.90
N LEU A 9 2.73 0.44 -8.47
CA LEU A 9 2.48 -0.98 -8.64
C LEU A 9 1.39 -1.26 -9.66
N SER A 10 0.34 -0.42 -9.75
CA SER A 10 -0.74 -0.67 -10.71
C SER A 10 -1.30 0.61 -11.31
N GLY A 11 -1.92 0.45 -12.48
CA GLY A 11 -2.59 1.49 -13.25
C GLY A 11 -1.67 2.19 -14.25
N ASN A 12 -2.18 3.24 -14.89
CA ASN A 12 -1.39 4.02 -15.85
C ASN A 12 -0.58 5.09 -15.13
N THR A 13 0.64 4.74 -14.72
CA THR A 13 1.51 5.59 -13.90
C THR A 13 2.25 6.67 -14.69
N ASN A 14 1.90 6.86 -15.97
CA ASN A 14 2.13 8.13 -16.67
C ASN A 14 1.34 9.28 -16.03
N ASN A 15 0.24 8.97 -15.34
CA ASN A 15 -0.57 9.91 -14.56
C ASN A 15 -0.48 9.60 -13.06
N ALA A 16 -0.98 10.52 -12.23
CA ALA A 16 -1.16 10.23 -10.81
C ALA A 16 -2.21 9.14 -10.62
N VAL A 17 -1.83 8.04 -9.97
CA VAL A 17 -2.72 6.92 -9.65
C VAL A 17 -2.88 6.85 -8.15
N GLN A 18 -4.14 6.84 -7.70
CA GLN A 18 -4.47 6.70 -6.28
C GLN A 18 -3.99 5.35 -5.73
N ALA A 19 -3.79 5.30 -4.42
CA ALA A 19 -3.68 4.06 -3.69
C ALA A 19 -5.00 3.30 -3.82
N MET A 20 -4.91 1.98 -3.99
CA MET A 20 -6.03 1.07 -3.85
C MET A 20 -5.66 0.03 -2.80
N VAL A 21 -6.66 -0.57 -2.18
CA VAL A 21 -6.44 -1.52 -1.09
C VAL A 21 -7.31 -2.76 -1.23
N GLY A 22 -6.70 -3.92 -1.01
CA GLY A 22 -7.43 -5.15 -0.78
C GLY A 22 -7.87 -5.26 0.69
N SER A 23 -9.16 -5.45 0.90
CA SER A 23 -9.75 -5.97 2.13
C SER A 23 -11.16 -6.47 1.80
N VAL A 24 -11.70 -7.40 2.59
CA VAL A 24 -12.95 -8.16 2.36
C VAL A 24 -14.07 -7.31 1.70
N GLY A 25 -14.39 -7.54 0.41
CA GLY A 25 -15.50 -6.88 -0.32
C GLY A 25 -15.23 -6.59 -1.81
N ASN A 26 -16.17 -6.95 -2.70
CA ASN A 26 -16.03 -7.17 -4.16
C ASN A 26 -15.60 -6.02 -5.10
N ALA A 27 -14.96 -4.94 -4.65
CA ALA A 27 -14.44 -3.91 -5.55
C ALA A 27 -13.12 -3.32 -5.03
N ASN A 28 -12.14 -3.12 -5.93
CA ASN A 28 -10.82 -2.50 -5.69
C ASN A 28 -9.75 -3.34 -5.00
N PHE A 29 -9.76 -4.65 -5.21
CA PHE A 29 -8.98 -5.60 -4.43
C PHE A 29 -7.47 -5.68 -4.67
N CYS A 30 -6.88 -4.84 -5.53
CA CYS A 30 -5.49 -5.05 -5.94
C CYS A 30 -5.28 -6.48 -6.46
N GLN A 31 -5.88 -6.78 -7.61
CA GLN A 31 -5.92 -8.14 -8.17
C GLN A 31 -4.73 -8.44 -9.09
N ALA A 32 -4.18 -7.42 -9.73
CA ALA A 32 -3.00 -7.51 -10.58
C ALA A 32 -1.74 -7.40 -9.72
N ASP A 33 -1.04 -6.29 -9.81
CA ASP A 33 0.20 -6.06 -9.07
C ASP A 33 -0.05 -5.46 -7.68
N PHE A 34 0.54 -6.06 -6.62
CA PHE A 34 0.31 -5.55 -5.26
C PHE A 34 1.39 -5.94 -4.27
N LEU A 35 1.46 -5.13 -3.22
CA LEU A 35 2.28 -5.38 -2.05
C LEU A 35 1.38 -5.79 -0.88
N VAL A 36 1.65 -6.97 -0.31
CA VAL A 36 1.01 -7.44 0.91
C VAL A 36 1.79 -6.93 2.12
N ILE A 37 1.12 -6.20 2.98
CA ILE A 37 1.60 -5.80 4.30
C ILE A 37 0.50 -6.18 5.31
N PRO A 38 0.68 -7.22 6.12
CA PRO A 38 -0.36 -7.71 7.00
C PRO A 38 -0.83 -6.65 7.98
N MET A 39 -2.15 -6.49 8.12
CA MET A 39 -2.77 -5.51 9.01
C MET A 39 -2.16 -4.11 8.84
N ALA A 40 -1.98 -3.66 7.60
CA ALA A 40 -1.47 -2.34 7.30
C ALA A 40 -2.49 -1.26 7.69
N MET A 41 -2.01 -0.21 8.33
CA MET A 41 -2.82 0.92 8.80
C MET A 41 -2.11 2.24 8.51
N ASN A 42 -2.87 3.29 8.19
CA ASN A 42 -2.31 4.64 8.07
C ASN A 42 -1.92 5.19 9.45
N VAL A 43 -0.72 5.77 9.55
CA VAL A 43 -0.28 6.49 10.74
C VAL A 43 -0.79 7.92 10.69
N GLY A 44 -1.39 8.40 11.78
CA GLY A 44 -1.81 9.80 11.92
C GLY A 44 -3.02 10.21 11.07
N ARG A 45 -3.77 9.23 10.52
CA ARG A 45 -5.03 9.48 9.81
C ARG A 45 -6.19 8.73 10.46
N PRO A 46 -7.39 9.34 10.55
CA PRO A 46 -8.60 8.62 10.94
C PRO A 46 -8.90 7.46 9.98
N VAL A 47 -9.43 6.37 10.50
CA VAL A 47 -9.94 5.26 9.68
C VAL A 47 -11.22 5.72 9.00
N THR A 48 -11.23 5.74 7.67
CA THR A 48 -12.38 6.17 6.85
C THR A 48 -13.08 5.01 6.14
N GLY A 49 -12.51 3.78 6.21
CA GLY A 49 -13.01 2.59 5.55
C GLY A 49 -13.71 1.57 6.48
N PRO A 50 -14.29 0.50 5.93
CA PRO A 50 -15.03 -0.52 6.69
C PRO A 50 -14.14 -1.37 7.59
N SER A 51 -12.83 -1.41 7.33
CA SER A 51 -11.83 -2.07 8.15
C SER A 51 -10.79 -1.05 8.61
N SER A 52 -10.33 -1.20 9.85
CA SER A 52 -9.20 -0.43 10.39
C SER A 52 -7.84 -0.85 9.80
N THR A 53 -7.79 -2.00 9.14
CA THR A 53 -6.57 -2.56 8.55
C THR A 53 -6.83 -3.17 7.17
N VAL A 54 -5.81 -3.16 6.32
CA VAL A 54 -5.83 -3.79 4.99
C VAL A 54 -4.70 -4.80 4.87
N ASP A 55 -4.75 -5.65 3.85
CA ASP A 55 -3.70 -6.65 3.58
C ASP A 55 -2.91 -6.35 2.32
N ARG A 56 -3.57 -5.94 1.23
CA ARG A 56 -2.96 -5.61 -0.06
C ARG A 56 -3.02 -4.11 -0.33
N ILE A 57 -1.93 -3.57 -0.87
CA ILE A 57 -1.81 -2.18 -1.31
C ILE A 57 -1.27 -2.17 -2.74
N CYS A 58 -1.91 -1.40 -3.62
CA CYS A 58 -1.51 -1.23 -5.02
C CYS A 58 -1.84 0.19 -5.53
N GLY A 59 -1.67 0.43 -6.83
CA GLY A 59 -1.84 1.74 -7.44
C GLY A 59 -0.54 2.53 -7.53
N GLY A 60 -0.62 3.86 -7.59
CA GLY A 60 0.53 4.77 -7.75
C GLY A 60 0.85 5.63 -6.53
N THR A 61 0.23 5.33 -5.39
CA THR A 61 0.43 6.05 -4.13
C THR A 61 0.48 5.04 -2.99
N LEU A 62 1.40 5.22 -2.04
CA LEU A 62 1.46 4.38 -0.84
C LEU A 62 0.47 4.89 0.21
N ALA A 63 -0.62 4.16 0.43
CA ALA A 63 -1.55 4.36 1.54
C ALA A 63 -2.35 3.08 1.84
N ALA A 64 -2.89 2.98 3.06
CA ALA A 64 -3.78 1.89 3.51
C ALA A 64 -5.27 2.27 3.38
N ASP A 65 -5.60 3.17 2.46
CA ASP A 65 -6.94 3.61 2.07
C ASP A 65 -6.95 4.06 0.60
N VAL A 66 -8.14 4.28 0.01
CA VAL A 66 -8.26 4.75 -1.38
C VAL A 66 -8.04 6.25 -1.44
N THR A 67 -6.86 6.69 -1.88
CA THR A 67 -6.47 8.11 -1.84
C THR A 67 -5.31 8.46 -2.77
N LEU A 68 -5.22 9.71 -3.20
CA LEU A 68 -4.03 10.27 -3.88
C LEU A 68 -2.98 10.82 -2.90
N ASN A 69 -3.26 10.81 -1.60
CA ASN A 69 -2.37 11.40 -0.60
C ASN A 69 -1.51 10.32 0.06
N PRO A 70 -0.19 10.27 -0.17
CA PRO A 70 0.67 9.25 0.42
C PRO A 70 0.75 9.38 1.94
N THR A 71 1.00 8.27 2.63
CA THR A 71 1.16 8.27 4.08
C THR A 71 2.08 7.15 4.55
N THR A 72 2.63 7.32 5.75
CA THR A 72 3.35 6.25 6.44
C THR A 72 2.34 5.20 6.89
N ILE A 73 2.66 3.94 6.63
CA ILE A 73 1.87 2.79 7.07
C ILE A 73 2.55 2.05 8.20
N ARG A 74 1.76 1.40 9.05
CA ARG A 74 2.23 0.56 10.17
C ARG A 74 1.59 -0.82 10.08
N SER A 75 2.39 -1.85 10.39
CA SER A 75 1.90 -3.19 10.70
C SER A 75 2.33 -3.55 12.13
N ASN A 76 1.43 -4.17 12.88
CA ASN A 76 1.73 -4.72 14.21
C ASN A 76 2.04 -6.22 14.18
N VAL A 77 2.05 -6.84 13.00
CA VAL A 77 2.30 -8.27 12.83
C VAL A 77 3.80 -8.55 12.96
N LYS A 78 4.13 -9.60 13.72
CA LYS A 78 5.50 -10.04 13.99
C LYS A 78 5.67 -11.50 13.51
N PRO A 79 6.74 -11.83 12.75
CA PRO A 79 7.74 -10.92 12.20
C PRO A 79 7.15 -9.99 11.12
N PHE A 80 7.74 -8.80 10.94
CA PHE A 80 7.38 -7.92 9.83
C PHE A 80 7.77 -8.61 8.52
N ARG A 81 6.79 -8.85 7.65
CA ARG A 81 6.99 -9.48 6.35
C ARG A 81 6.18 -8.74 5.30
N ILE A 82 6.80 -8.58 4.13
CA ILE A 82 6.15 -8.08 2.92
C ILE A 82 6.14 -9.18 1.87
N TRP A 83 5.08 -9.25 1.07
CA TRP A 83 5.05 -10.08 -0.14
C TRP A 83 4.72 -9.20 -1.31
N PHE A 84 5.44 -9.40 -2.41
CA PHE A 84 5.17 -8.70 -3.65
C PHE A 84 4.63 -9.70 -4.66
N HIS A 85 3.52 -9.36 -5.31
CA HIS A 85 2.88 -10.15 -6.34
C HIS A 85 2.72 -9.31 -7.60
N THR A 86 2.94 -9.93 -8.75
CA THR A 86 2.69 -9.35 -10.07
C THR A 86 2.04 -10.37 -10.98
N ASP A 87 1.22 -9.93 -11.94
CA ASP A 87 0.40 -10.80 -12.79
C ASP A 87 0.88 -10.94 -14.26
N ASN A 88 2.02 -10.34 -14.60
CA ASN A 88 2.63 -10.35 -15.94
C ASN A 88 1.77 -9.68 -17.04
N VAL A 89 0.85 -8.78 -16.68
CA VAL A 89 0.01 -8.01 -17.61
C VAL A 89 0.25 -6.51 -17.45
N GLU A 90 0.91 -5.88 -18.44
CA GLU A 90 1.30 -4.45 -18.39
C GLU A 90 0.50 -3.56 -19.37
N ASN A 91 -0.51 -4.08 -20.07
CA ASN A 91 -1.21 -3.34 -21.13
C ASN A 91 -2.64 -3.88 -21.28
N PRO A 92 -3.70 -3.05 -21.44
CA PRO A 92 -3.67 -1.62 -21.78
C PRO A 92 -3.83 -0.62 -20.63
N VAL A 93 -4.06 -1.09 -19.40
CA VAL A 93 -4.41 -0.20 -18.28
C VAL A 93 -3.29 -0.11 -17.24
N ASP A 94 -2.37 -1.07 -17.23
CA ASP A 94 -1.35 -1.21 -16.20
C ASP A 94 0.06 -0.91 -16.73
N ILE A 95 0.34 0.38 -17.00
CA ILE A 95 1.48 0.79 -17.83
C ILE A 95 2.48 1.62 -17.02
N MET A 96 3.78 1.37 -17.24
CA MET A 96 4.93 2.14 -16.73
C MET A 96 5.18 2.04 -15.22
N ASN A 97 4.70 0.97 -14.57
CA ASN A 97 4.99 0.71 -13.17
C ASN A 97 6.49 0.53 -12.92
N ARG A 98 7.01 1.20 -11.90
CA ARG A 98 8.44 1.18 -11.53
C ARG A 98 8.72 0.38 -10.25
N GLY A 99 7.68 -0.25 -9.69
CA GLY A 99 7.76 -0.93 -8.41
C GLY A 99 7.73 0.05 -7.23
N PHE A 100 8.53 -0.24 -6.20
CA PHE A 100 8.50 0.51 -4.94
C PHE A 100 9.88 0.69 -4.33
N CYS A 101 10.04 1.78 -3.57
CA CYS A 101 11.19 2.08 -2.74
C CYS A 101 10.70 2.50 -1.35
N LEU A 102 10.87 1.63 -0.35
CA LEU A 102 10.38 1.84 1.00
C LEU A 102 11.52 2.10 1.97
N ASN A 103 11.31 3.04 2.89
CA ASN A 103 12.09 3.16 4.12
C ASN A 103 11.30 2.51 5.25
N TYR A 104 11.94 1.63 6.01
CA TYR A 104 11.32 0.92 7.13
C TYR A 104 12.07 1.24 8.43
N VAL A 105 11.32 1.41 9.51
CA VAL A 105 11.85 1.51 10.87
C VAL A 105 11.04 0.59 11.77
N GLN A 106 11.71 -0.15 12.64
CA GLN A 106 11.04 -0.90 13.69
C GLN A 106 10.81 0.01 14.89
N GLN A 107 9.54 0.25 15.21
CA GLN A 107 9.20 1.01 16.42
C GLN A 107 9.52 0.14 17.66
N PRO A 108 10.17 0.70 18.69
CA PRO A 108 10.32 0.00 19.95
C PRO A 108 8.94 -0.31 20.54
N CYS A 109 8.82 -1.40 21.29
CA CYS A 109 7.62 -1.61 22.08
C CYS A 109 7.58 -0.49 23.13
N THR A 110 6.56 0.36 23.12
CA THR A 110 6.35 1.28 24.22
C THR A 110 5.79 0.47 25.38
N ASN A 111 6.62 0.20 26.40
CA ASN A 111 6.15 -0.29 27.70
C ASN A 111 5.34 0.81 28.39
N SER A 112 4.14 1.12 27.91
CA SER A 112 3.17 1.83 28.75
C SER A 112 2.43 0.77 29.55
N ILE A 113 2.99 0.40 30.70
CA ILE A 113 2.19 -0.03 31.83
C ILE A 113 1.38 1.22 32.20
N ALA A 114 0.09 1.22 31.85
CA ALA A 114 -0.90 2.11 32.41
C ALA A 114 -1.83 1.25 33.26
#